data_AF-A0A9W8PJ58-F1
#
_entry.id   AF-A0A9W8PJ58-F1
#
_cell.length_a   1.000
_cell.length_b   1.000
_cell.length_c   1.000
_cell.angle_alpha   90.00
_cell.angle_beta   90.00
_cell.angle_gamma   90.00
#
_symmetry.space_group_name_H-M   'P 1'
#
loop_
_entity.id
_entity.type
_entity.pdbx_description
1 polymer ?
#
loop_
_entity_poly.entity_id
_entity_poly.type
_entity_poly.pdbx_seq_one_letter_code
_entity_poly.pdbx_strand_id
1 'polypeptide(L)'
;MPQAATNQQTVSENMSLRDLRTSMKRDPEGNGISALGYDGVFRTYDAERNVLDAVGLNPAQITEYYEGRSMPERFLTSDGSQVSREQMFSPNAEDIPKKLTDEEKVKIQAYNEDLEKRGVASCGLGESAHNSEPNPR
;
A
#
# COMPACT_ATOMS: atom_id res chain seq x y z
N MET A 1 -11.85 -33.31 11.18
CA MET A 1 -11.53 -32.65 9.90
C MET A 1 -12.23 -31.30 9.86
N PRO A 2 -11.55 -30.14 9.97
CA PRO A 2 -12.16 -28.87 9.63
C PRO A 2 -11.62 -28.35 8.30
N GLN A 3 -12.54 -28.06 7.39
CA GLN A 3 -12.26 -27.36 6.14
C GLN A 3 -12.01 -25.88 6.48
N ALA A 4 -10.78 -25.40 6.28
CA ALA A 4 -10.40 -24.01 6.52
C ALA A 4 -10.16 -23.28 5.18
N ALA A 5 -11.09 -22.37 4.88
CA ALA A 5 -10.89 -21.12 4.14
C ALA A 5 -9.88 -21.11 2.98
N THR A 6 -10.27 -21.60 1.80
CA THR A 6 -9.48 -21.44 0.55
C THR A 6 -10.13 -20.47 -0.44
N ASN A 7 -11.18 -19.73 -0.06
CA ASN A 7 -12.10 -19.12 -1.03
C ASN A 7 -11.81 -17.65 -1.41
N GLN A 8 -10.71 -17.05 -0.95
CA GLN A 8 -10.34 -15.67 -1.32
C GLN A 8 -9.12 -15.59 -2.25
N GLN A 9 -8.23 -16.58 -2.24
CA GLN A 9 -6.98 -16.57 -3.03
C GLN A 9 -7.27 -16.73 -4.54
N THR A 10 -8.22 -17.60 -4.90
CA THR A 10 -8.62 -17.87 -6.31
C THR A 10 -9.18 -16.66 -7.03
N VAL A 11 -9.68 -15.67 -6.29
CA VAL A 11 -10.20 -14.42 -6.85
C VAL A 11 -9.06 -13.47 -7.25
N SER A 12 -7.92 -13.53 -6.56
CA SER A 12 -6.78 -12.63 -6.77
C SER A 12 -5.95 -12.98 -8.02
N GLU A 13 -5.90 -14.26 -8.42
CA GLU A 13 -5.00 -14.69 -9.51
C GLU A 13 -5.33 -14.08 -10.89
N ASN A 14 -6.60 -13.73 -11.12
CA ASN A 14 -7.07 -13.17 -12.39
C ASN A 14 -7.37 -11.66 -12.34
N MET A 15 -7.22 -11.01 -11.18
CA MET A 15 -7.49 -9.59 -11.03
C MET A 15 -6.26 -8.74 -11.33
N SER A 16 -6.48 -7.56 -11.91
CA SER A 16 -5.43 -6.56 -12.06
C SER A 16 -5.00 -6.03 -10.70
N LEU A 17 -3.75 -5.54 -10.58
CA LEU A 17 -3.29 -4.90 -9.35
C LEU A 17 -4.17 -3.69 -8.96
N ARG A 18 -4.68 -2.96 -9.96
CA ARG A 18 -5.59 -1.82 -9.75
C ARG A 18 -6.88 -2.26 -9.05
N ASP A 19 -7.50 -3.34 -9.49
CA ASP A 19 -8.76 -3.83 -8.93
C ASP A 19 -8.56 -4.33 -7.51
N LEU A 20 -7.46 -5.06 -7.26
CA LEU A 20 -7.05 -5.48 -5.93
C LEU A 20 -6.89 -4.29 -4.97
N ARG A 21 -6.15 -3.25 -5.38
CA ARG A 21 -5.95 -2.05 -4.55
C ARG A 21 -7.24 -1.29 -4.24
N THR A 22 -8.27 -1.46 -5.07
CA THR A 22 -9.57 -0.80 -4.91
C THR A 22 -10.49 -1.60 -4.00
N SER A 23 -10.36 -2.93 -3.96
CA SER A 23 -11.19 -3.80 -3.12
C SER A 23 -10.70 -3.94 -1.68
N MET A 24 -9.42 -3.63 -1.41
CA MET A 24 -8.83 -3.74 -0.07
C MET A 24 -9.36 -2.70 0.91
N LYS A 25 -9.50 -3.12 2.18
CA LYS A 25 -9.86 -2.20 3.26
C LYS A 25 -8.78 -1.15 3.47
N ARG A 26 -9.20 0.07 3.76
CA ARG A 26 -8.31 1.19 4.10
C ARG A 26 -8.68 1.74 5.45
N ASP A 27 -7.75 2.51 6.00
CA ASP A 27 -7.99 3.27 7.21
C ASP A 27 -9.16 4.25 6.98
N PRO A 28 -10.23 4.19 7.79
CA PRO A 28 -11.41 5.02 7.59
C PRO A 28 -11.13 6.51 7.80
N GLU A 29 -10.08 6.85 8.56
CA GLU A 29 -9.64 8.22 8.80
C GLU A 29 -8.70 8.74 7.69
N GLY A 30 -8.29 7.88 6.75
CA GLY A 30 -7.41 8.23 5.64
C GLY A 30 -5.93 8.42 6.02
N ASN A 31 -5.56 8.10 7.25
CA ASN A 31 -4.20 8.24 7.79
C ASN A 31 -3.34 6.98 7.60
N GLY A 32 -3.93 5.94 7.03
CA GLY A 32 -3.28 4.68 6.71
C GLY A 32 -2.30 4.74 5.54
N ILE A 33 -1.54 3.67 5.37
CA ILE A 33 -0.60 3.49 4.25
C ILE A 33 -0.78 2.11 3.63
N SER A 34 -0.34 1.94 2.39
CA SER A 34 -0.22 0.62 1.77
C SER A 34 1.21 0.37 1.33
N ALA A 35 1.69 -0.86 1.49
CA ALA A 35 3.04 -1.24 1.09
C ALA A 35 3.12 -2.70 0.63
N LEU A 36 4.03 -2.96 -0.29
CA LEU A 36 4.41 -4.30 -0.73
C LEU A 36 5.59 -4.79 0.12
N GLY A 37 5.40 -5.88 0.87
CA GLY A 37 6.46 -6.55 1.61
C GLY A 37 7.32 -7.43 0.71
N TYR A 38 8.56 -7.72 1.12
CA TYR A 38 9.48 -8.59 0.38
C TYR A 38 8.98 -10.04 0.25
N ASP A 39 8.03 -10.43 1.09
CA ASP A 39 7.28 -11.68 0.98
C ASP A 39 6.26 -11.69 -0.18
N GLY A 40 6.18 -10.62 -0.98
CA GLY A 40 5.27 -10.49 -2.11
C GLY A 40 3.82 -10.18 -1.71
N VAL A 41 3.57 -9.87 -0.44
CA VAL A 41 2.23 -9.56 0.06
C VAL A 41 2.04 -8.05 0.12
N PHE A 42 1.00 -7.57 -0.55
CA PHE A 42 0.57 -6.19 -0.49
C PHE A 42 -0.40 -5.99 0.68
N ARG A 43 -0.09 -5.02 1.54
CA ARG A 43 -0.80 -4.78 2.80
C ARG A 43 -1.29 -3.35 2.89
N THR A 44 -2.44 -3.18 3.52
CA THR A 44 -2.93 -1.88 3.99
C THR A 44 -2.76 -1.83 5.50
N TYR A 45 -2.38 -0.66 6.00
CA TYR A 45 -2.09 -0.41 7.40
C TYR A 45 -2.90 0.81 7.89
N ASP A 46 -3.25 0.82 9.17
CA ASP A 46 -3.74 2.03 9.84
C ASP A 46 -2.59 3.01 10.18
N ALA A 47 -2.93 4.14 10.79
CA ALA A 47 -1.96 5.12 11.28
C ALA A 47 -0.93 4.49 12.25
N GLU A 48 -1.37 3.51 13.03
CA GLU A 48 -0.57 2.80 14.02
C GLU A 48 0.27 1.64 13.46
N ARG A 49 0.24 1.42 12.14
CA ARG A 49 0.91 0.32 11.43
C ARG A 49 0.37 -1.06 11.75
N ASN A 50 -0.88 -1.16 12.21
CA ASN A 50 -1.60 -2.44 12.27
C ASN A 50 -2.10 -2.80 10.87
N VAL A 51 -2.01 -4.08 10.50
CA VAL A 51 -2.51 -4.57 9.21
C VAL A 51 -4.04 -4.57 9.19
N LEU A 52 -4.63 -3.86 8.23
CA LEU A 52 -6.09 -3.79 8.03
C LEU A 52 -6.57 -4.83 7.01
N ASP A 53 -5.80 -5.00 5.94
CA ASP A 53 -6.04 -6.00 4.91
C ASP A 53 -4.74 -6.41 4.24
N ALA A 54 -4.75 -7.58 3.62
CA ALA A 54 -3.58 -8.15 2.96
C ALA A 54 -3.99 -9.03 1.79
N VAL A 55 -3.21 -8.97 0.72
CA VAL A 55 -3.36 -9.82 -0.47
C VAL A 55 -1.98 -10.27 -0.94
N GLY A 56 -1.84 -11.56 -1.19
CA GLY A 56 -0.65 -12.12 -1.84
C GLY A 56 -0.65 -11.79 -3.32
N LEU A 57 0.37 -11.06 -3.79
CA LEU A 57 0.53 -10.78 -5.21
C LEU A 57 1.33 -11.89 -5.89
N ASN A 58 0.93 -12.25 -7.10
CA ASN A 58 1.74 -13.10 -7.95
C ASN A 58 2.90 -12.31 -8.61
N PRO A 59 3.91 -12.97 -9.20
CA PRO A 59 5.07 -12.28 -9.78
C PRO A 59 4.72 -11.27 -10.88
N ALA A 60 3.65 -11.51 -11.66
CA ALA A 60 3.19 -10.59 -12.69
C ALA A 60 2.62 -9.30 -12.08
N GLN A 61 1.81 -9.41 -11.03
CA GLN A 61 1.27 -8.26 -10.29
C GLN A 61 2.36 -7.49 -9.54
N ILE A 62 3.39 -8.18 -9.03
CA ILE A 62 4.57 -7.53 -8.43
C ILE A 62 5.33 -6.72 -9.50
N THR A 63 5.46 -7.28 -10.71
CA THR A 63 6.07 -6.55 -11.84
C THR A 63 5.22 -5.33 -12.22
N GLU A 64 3.90 -5.46 -12.28
CA GLU A 64 2.96 -4.35 -12.52
C GLU A 64 3.11 -3.24 -11.46
N TYR A 65 3.31 -3.60 -10.19
CA TYR A 65 3.52 -2.65 -9.09
C TYR A 65 4.74 -1.74 -9.32
N TYR A 66 5.78 -2.26 -9.97
CA TYR A 66 7.01 -1.53 -10.28
C TYR A 66 7.05 -1.02 -11.73
N GLU A 67 5.99 -1.15 -12.53
CA GLU A 67 5.99 -0.70 -13.91
C GLU A 67 6.35 0.81 -13.99
N GLY A 68 7.36 1.13 -14.81
CA GLY A 68 7.91 2.49 -14.91
C GLY A 68 8.90 2.89 -13.79
N ARG A 69 9.29 1.95 -12.91
CA ARG A 69 10.27 2.14 -11.83
C ARG A 69 11.31 1.01 -11.83
N SER A 70 12.45 1.24 -11.17
CA SER A 70 13.43 0.17 -10.94
C SER A 70 12.90 -0.78 -9.86
N MET A 71 12.71 -2.06 -10.21
CA MET A 71 12.32 -3.10 -9.26
C MET A 71 13.55 -3.62 -8.51
N PRO A 72 13.57 -3.60 -7.17
CA PRO A 72 14.67 -4.19 -6.40
C PRO A 72 14.82 -5.70 -6.66
N GLU A 73 16.05 -6.20 -6.74
CA GLU A 73 16.33 -7.61 -7.06
C GLU A 73 15.61 -8.61 -6.16
N ARG A 74 15.39 -8.26 -4.88
CA ARG A 74 14.68 -9.12 -3.93
C ARG A 74 13.26 -9.48 -4.37
N PHE A 75 12.62 -8.62 -5.17
CA PHE A 75 11.26 -8.86 -5.67
C PHE A 75 11.21 -9.75 -6.92
N LEU A 76 12.35 -10.01 -7.58
CA LEU A 76 12.39 -10.89 -8.76
C LEU A 76 11.98 -12.33 -8.46
N THR A 77 12.19 -12.76 -7.21
CA THR A 77 11.87 -14.12 -6.74
C THR A 77 10.70 -14.15 -5.76
N SER A 78 10.06 -13.02 -5.48
CA SER A 78 8.96 -12.95 -4.52
C SER A 78 7.67 -13.46 -5.15
N ASP A 79 6.92 -14.25 -4.40
CA ASP A 79 5.58 -14.71 -4.78
C ASP A 79 4.68 -14.77 -3.53
N GLY A 80 3.85 -13.73 -3.36
CA GLY A 80 2.92 -13.64 -2.25
C GLY A 80 1.72 -14.56 -2.38
N SER A 81 1.44 -15.10 -3.59
CA SER A 81 0.32 -16.01 -3.83
C SER A 81 0.45 -17.34 -3.08
N GLN A 82 1.67 -17.68 -2.63
CA GLN A 82 1.96 -18.89 -1.85
C GLN A 82 1.96 -18.64 -0.34
N VAL A 83 1.82 -17.39 0.11
CA VAL A 83 1.78 -17.05 1.53
C VAL A 83 0.42 -17.41 2.11
N SER A 84 0.38 -18.05 3.28
CA SER A 84 -0.88 -18.37 3.94
C SER A 84 -1.56 -17.12 4.50
N ARG A 85 -2.89 -17.14 4.61
CA ARG A 85 -3.67 -16.00 5.13
C ARG A 85 -3.18 -15.54 6.51
N GLU A 86 -2.81 -16.46 7.40
CA GLU A 86 -2.30 -16.11 8.73
C GLU A 86 -0.97 -15.35 8.68
N GLN A 87 -0.05 -15.81 7.81
CA GLN A 87 1.25 -15.16 7.59
C GLN A 87 1.09 -13.78 6.92
N MET A 88 0.09 -13.61 6.05
CA MET A 88 -0.18 -12.31 5.43
C MET A 88 -0.46 -11.21 6.47
N PHE A 89 -1.07 -11.53 7.62
CA PHE A 89 -1.36 -10.56 8.68
C PHE A 89 -0.25 -10.48 9.74
N SER A 90 0.84 -11.21 9.56
CA SER A 90 2.01 -11.23 10.46
C SER A 90 3.29 -10.88 9.69
N PRO A 91 3.41 -9.64 9.16
CA PRO A 91 4.58 -9.23 8.38
C PRO A 91 5.88 -9.29 9.19
N ASN A 92 7.00 -9.47 8.51
CA ASN A 92 8.31 -9.25 9.13
C ASN A 92 8.47 -7.79 9.53
N ALA A 93 9.25 -7.53 10.57
CA ALA A 93 9.49 -6.16 11.05
C ALA A 93 10.11 -5.24 9.97
N GLU A 94 10.83 -5.79 9.00
CA GLU A 94 11.40 -5.03 7.87
C GLU A 94 10.36 -4.63 6.82
N ASP A 95 9.24 -5.36 6.72
CA ASP A 95 8.15 -5.11 5.77
C ASP A 95 7.13 -4.10 6.30
N ILE A 96 7.21 -3.75 7.58
CA ILE A 96 6.35 -2.75 8.22
C ILE A 96 6.91 -1.36 7.95
N PRO A 97 6.18 -0.47 7.24
CA PRO A 97 6.63 0.90 7.01
C PRO A 97 6.89 1.64 8.33
N LYS A 98 8.06 2.26 8.46
CA LYS A 98 8.42 3.00 9.68
C LYS A 98 7.41 4.12 9.96
N LYS A 99 7.12 4.35 11.24
CA LYS A 99 6.44 5.57 11.68
C LYS A 99 7.44 6.71 11.64
N LEU A 100 7.01 7.84 11.08
CA LEU A 100 7.78 9.08 11.15
C LEU A 100 7.77 9.57 12.60
N THR A 101 8.94 9.93 13.11
CA THR A 101 9.07 10.63 14.38
C THR A 101 8.50 12.06 14.26
N ASP A 102 8.15 12.67 15.38
CA ASP A 102 7.59 14.03 15.35
C ASP A 102 8.59 15.06 14.80
N GLU A 103 9.88 14.86 15.06
CA GLU A 103 10.95 15.68 14.45
C GLU A 103 11.00 15.55 12.92
N GLU A 104 10.85 14.33 12.40
CA GLU A 104 10.82 14.09 10.95
C GLU A 104 9.56 14.69 10.32
N LYS A 105 8.40 14.57 10.98
CA LYS A 105 7.16 15.22 10.52
C LYS A 105 7.32 16.74 10.43
N VAL A 106 7.90 17.37 11.46
CA VAL A 106 8.17 18.82 11.47
C VAL A 106 9.12 19.23 10.34
N LYS A 107 10.18 18.43 10.10
CA LYS A 107 11.11 18.68 8.98
C LYS A 107 10.43 18.56 7.62
N ILE A 108 9.63 17.53 7.42
CA ILE A 108 8.87 17.31 6.17
C ILE A 108 7.87 18.45 5.97
N GLN A 109 7.17 18.89 7.03
CA GLN A 109 6.24 20.01 6.96
C GLN A 109 6.95 21.31 6.57
N ALA A 110 8.05 21.65 7.24
CA ALA A 110 8.82 22.86 6.92
C ALA A 110 9.38 22.82 5.47
N TYR A 111 9.80 21.64 5.00
CA TYR A 111 10.26 21.44 3.63
C TYR A 111 9.12 21.61 2.61
N ASN A 112 7.95 21.04 2.89
CA ASN A 112 6.77 21.19 2.04
C ASN A 112 6.33 22.67 1.97
N GLU A 113 6.33 23.39 3.10
CA GLU A 113 6.04 24.83 3.12
C GLU A 113 7.04 25.65 2.29
N ASP A 114 8.32 25.27 2.26
CA ASP A 114 9.32 25.88 1.36
C ASP A 114 9.02 25.59 -0.12
N LEU A 115 8.67 24.35 -0.46
CA LEU A 115 8.30 23.97 -1.82
C LEU A 115 7.07 24.72 -2.33
N GLU A 116 6.02 24.83 -1.49
CA GLU A 116 4.81 25.57 -1.80
C GLU A 116 5.11 27.06 -2.03
N LYS A 117 5.94 27.68 -1.18
CA LYS A 117 6.42 29.06 -1.38
C LYS A 117 7.17 29.25 -2.69
N ARG A 118 7.86 28.20 -3.16
CA ARG A 118 8.61 28.19 -4.43
C ARG A 118 7.75 27.82 -5.63
N GLY A 119 6.45 27.57 -5.43
CA GLY A 119 5.52 27.17 -6.49
C GLY A 119 5.80 25.78 -7.07
N VAL A 120 6.52 24.93 -6.33
CA VAL A 120 6.76 23.54 -6.71
C VAL A 120 5.67 22.71 -6.06
N ALA A 121 4.78 22.13 -6.88
CA ALA A 121 3.73 21.25 -6.37
C ALA A 121 4.36 20.07 -5.61
N SER A 122 4.11 20.00 -4.30
CA SER A 122 4.51 18.86 -3.50
C SER A 122 3.69 17.63 -3.89
N CYS A 123 4.34 16.49 -4.13
CA CYS A 123 3.64 15.20 -4.19
C CYS A 123 3.25 14.79 -2.76
N GLY A 124 2.19 15.39 -2.23
CA GLY A 124 1.67 15.11 -0.91
C GLY A 124 1.12 13.67 -0.80
N LEU A 125 1.64 12.91 0.16
CA LEU A 125 0.92 11.78 0.75
C LEU A 125 -0.23 12.36 1.59
N GLY A 126 -1.45 12.27 1.05
CA GLY A 126 -2.68 12.44 1.83
C GLY A 126 -3.16 13.86 2.06
N GLU A 127 -3.76 14.47 1.03
CA GLU A 127 -5.03 15.17 1.23
C GLU A 127 -6.00 14.64 0.18
N SER A 128 -6.99 13.89 0.62
CA SER A 128 -8.17 13.59 -0.18
C SER A 128 -8.82 14.92 -0.54
N ALA A 129 -8.71 15.30 -1.81
CA ALA A 129 -9.48 16.39 -2.39
C ALA A 129 -10.97 16.06 -2.23
N HIS A 130 -11.60 16.61 -1.20
CA HIS A 130 -13.03 16.74 -1.13
C HIS A 130 -13.39 18.19 -1.46
N ASN A 131 -14.33 18.32 -2.39
CA ASN A 131 -14.98 19.53 -2.92
C ASN A 131 -14.19 20.16 -4.10
N SER A 132 -14.69 20.14 -5.34
CA SER A 132 -16.03 20.54 -5.74
C SER A 132 -16.41 20.01 -7.14
N GLU A 133 -17.59 19.40 -7.29
CA GLU A 133 -18.35 19.38 -8.56
C GLU A 133 -19.30 20.60 -8.59
N PRO A 134 -19.95 20.92 -9.73
CA PRO A 134 -19.48 21.00 -11.10
C PRO A 134 -19.82 22.40 -11.70
N ASN A 135 -19.37 22.74 -12.91
CA ASN A 135 -20.02 23.82 -13.67
C ASN A 135 -20.26 23.41 -15.12
N PRO A 136 -21.53 23.42 -15.58
CA PRO A 136 -21.87 23.12 -16.96
C PRO A 136 -21.68 24.35 -17.85
N ARG A 137 -21.30 24.12 -19.11
CA ARG A 137 -21.74 24.91 -20.27
C ARG A 137 -21.41 24.20 -21.56
#